data_AF-K2FJ93-F1
#
_entry.id   AF-K2FJ93-F1
#
_cell.length_a   1.000
_cell.length_b   1.000
_cell.length_c   1.000
_cell.angle_alpha   90.00
_cell.angle_beta   90.00
_cell.angle_gamma   90.00
#
_symmetry.space_group_name_H-M   'P 1'
#
loop_
_entity.id
_entity.type
_entity.pdbx_description
1 polymer ?
#
loop_
_entity_poly.entity_id
_entity_poly.type
_entity_poly.pdbx_seq_one_letter_code
_entity_poly.pdbx_strand_id
1 'polypeptide(L)' 'MFYSLTFQKIVLFAAIGLIIGGLIGFAGVLGFDLDGSIFIISVLLSMLLVFAAAMFAELYHIREAINRSRNR' A
#
# COMPACT_ATOMS: atom_id res chain seq x y z
N MET A 1 22.40 8.55 4.16
CA MET A 1 21.39 9.60 3.94
C MET A 1 20.21 9.32 4.87
N PHE A 2 20.04 10.13 5.92
CA PHE A 2 18.91 10.04 6.84
C PHE A 2 17.65 10.59 6.16
N TYR A 3 16.97 9.79 5.36
CA TYR A 3 15.59 10.12 5.02
C TYR A 3 14.74 10.00 6.28
N SER A 4 13.80 10.93 6.48
CA SER A 4 12.80 10.84 7.55
C SER A 4 12.13 9.45 7.49
N LEU A 5 11.94 8.81 8.64
CA LEU A 5 11.23 7.51 8.75
C LEU A 5 9.88 7.55 8.01
N THR A 6 9.23 8.71 8.00
CA THR A 6 7.98 8.94 7.26
C THR A 6 8.17 8.83 5.75
N PHE A 7 9.21 9.46 5.20
CA PHE A 7 9.49 9.40 3.76
C PHE A 7 9.85 7.98 3.32
N GLN A 8 10.65 7.27 4.13
CA GLN A 8 11.01 5.88 3.86
C GLN A 8 9.77 4.97 3.83
N LYS A 9 8.83 5.15 4.78
CA LYS A 9 7.56 4.42 4.79
C LYS A 9 6.71 4.72 3.56
N ILE A 10 6.58 5.99 3.17
CA ILE A 10 5.81 6.38 1.97
C ILE A 10 6.39 5.72 0.72
N VAL A 11 7.70 5.78 0.53
CA VAL A 11 8.37 5.17 -0.63
C VAL A 11 8.20 3.65 -0.61
N LEU A 12 8.30 3.01 0.56
CA LEU A 12 8.09 1.57 0.70
C LEU A 12 6.66 1.17 0.31
N PHE A 13 5.65 1.84 0.85
CA PHE A 13 4.25 1.53 0.54
C PHE A 13 3.89 1.82 -0.92
N ALA A 14 4.43 2.90 -1.48
CA ALA A 14 4.29 3.19 -2.90
C ALA A 14 4.93 2.11 -3.78
N ALA A 15 6.13 1.64 -3.43
CA ALA A 15 6.78 0.55 -4.17
C ALA A 15 5.98 -0.75 -4.09
N ILE A 16 5.45 -1.10 -2.92
CA ILE A 16 4.61 -2.30 -2.75
C ILE A 16 3.34 -2.20 -3.60
N GLY A 17 2.63 -1.07 -3.54
CA GLY A 17 1.42 -0.86 -4.34
C GLY A 17 1.69 -0.90 -5.85
N LEU A 18 2.82 -0.35 -6.30
CA LEU A 18 3.23 -0.41 -7.70
C LEU A 18 3.55 -1.84 -8.14
N ILE A 19 4.27 -2.61 -7.33
CA ILE A 19 4.62 -4.00 -7.65
C ILE A 19 3.36 -4.87 -7.72
N ILE A 20 2.49 -4.80 -6.71
CA ILE A 20 1.27 -5.61 -6.65
C ILE A 20 0.33 -5.23 -7.80
N GLY A 21 0.06 -3.93 -7.97
CA GLY A 21 -0.83 -3.46 -9.02
C GLY A 21 -0.28 -3.70 -10.43
N GLY A 22 1.04 -3.61 -10.60
CA GLY A 22 1.72 -3.97 -11.84
C GLY A 22 1.59 -5.47 -12.15
N LEU A 23 1.75 -6.34 -11.14
CA LEU A 23 1.61 -7.78 -11.32
C LEU A 23 0.19 -8.18 -11.72
N ILE A 24 -0.83 -7.60 -11.06
CA ILE A 24 -2.24 -7.79 -11.42
C ILE A 24 -2.52 -7.22 -12.81
N GLY A 25 -2.05 -6.01 -13.08
CA GLY A 25 -2.22 -5.35 -14.37
C GLY A 25 -1.62 -6.13 -15.53
N PHE A 26 -0.38 -6.60 -15.40
CA PHE A 26 0.28 -7.42 -16.41
C PHE A 26 -0.42 -8.77 -16.59
N ALA A 27 -0.84 -9.42 -15.50
CA ALA A 27 -1.60 -10.66 -15.59
C ALA A 27 -2.93 -10.45 -16.33
N GLY A 28 -3.61 -9.33 -16.09
CA GLY A 28 -4.85 -8.97 -16.80
C GLY A 28 -4.64 -8.75 -18.29
N VAL A 29 -3.65 -7.93 -18.67
CA VAL A 29 -3.40 -7.59 -20.08
C VAL A 29 -2.83 -8.79 -20.85
N LEU A 30 -1.80 -9.45 -20.32
CA LEU A 30 -1.09 -10.53 -21.04
C LEU A 30 -1.76 -11.89 -20.89
N GLY A 31 -2.47 -12.14 -19.78
CA GLY A 31 -3.10 -13.42 -19.48
C GLY A 31 -4.55 -13.53 -19.92
N PHE A 32 -5.27 -12.40 -20.03
CA PHE A 32 -6.70 -12.37 -20.32
C PHE A 32 -7.08 -11.44 -21.48
N ASP A 33 -6.10 -10.95 -22.25
CA ASP A 33 -6.29 -10.06 -23.41
C ASP A 33 -7.14 -8.82 -23.10
N LEU A 34 -7.00 -8.31 -21.87
CA LEU A 34 -7.69 -7.10 -21.43
C LEU A 34 -6.95 -5.85 -21.93
N ASP A 35 -7.70 -4.77 -22.13
CA ASP A 35 -7.14 -3.49 -22.57
C ASP A 35 -6.09 -2.93 -21.58
N GLY A 36 -5.11 -2.19 -22.10
CA GLY A 36 -4.02 -1.59 -21.34
C GLY A 36 -4.48 -0.64 -20.23
N SER A 37 -5.70 -0.12 -20.31
CA SER A 37 -6.34 0.63 -19.23
C SER A 37 -6.45 -0.16 -17.92
N ILE A 38 -6.61 -1.49 -17.98
CA ILE A 38 -6.66 -2.36 -16.79
C ILE A 38 -5.35 -2.33 -16.01
N PHE A 39 -4.21 -2.18 -16.69
CA PHE A 39 -2.92 -2.04 -16.01
C PHE A 39 -2.90 -0.79 -15.12
N ILE A 40 -3.30 0.35 -15.67
CA ILE A 40 -3.31 1.63 -14.96
C ILE A 40 -4.29 1.58 -13.78
N ILE A 41 -5.50 1.07 -14.00
CA ILE A 41 -6.52 0.92 -12.96
C ILE A 41 -6.02 0.02 -11.84
N SER A 42 -5.37 -1.10 -12.18
CA SER A 42 -4.85 -2.06 -11.20
C SER A 42 -3.74 -1.45 -10.34
N VAL A 43 -2.82 -0.68 -10.94
CA VAL A 43 -1.78 0.06 -10.21
C VAL A 43 -2.39 1.09 -9.26
N LEU A 44 -3.33 1.91 -9.74
CA LEU A 44 -3.97 2.93 -8.90
C LEU A 44 -4.76 2.33 -7.73
N LEU A 45 -5.56 1.29 -7.99
CA LEU A 45 -6.32 0.61 -6.95
C LEU A 45 -5.40 -0.07 -5.92
N SER A 46 -4.32 -0.71 -6.38
CA SER A 46 -3.36 -1.34 -5.47
C SER A 46 -2.65 -0.31 -4.59
N MET A 47 -2.25 0.84 -5.15
CA MET A 47 -1.69 1.94 -4.38
C MET A 47 -2.66 2.41 -3.28
N LEU A 48 -3.91 2.67 -3.63
CA LEU A 48 -4.93 3.08 -2.65
C LEU A 48 -5.12 2.04 -1.54
N LEU A 49 -5.20 0.75 -1.89
CA LEU A 49 -5.35 -0.35 -0.95
C LEU A 49 -4.17 -0.47 0.01
N VAL A 50 -2.93 -0.38 -0.50
CA VAL A 50 -1.73 -0.48 0.33
C VAL A 50 -1.64 0.69 1.31
N PHE A 51 -1.93 1.92 0.85
CA PHE A 51 -1.95 3.08 1.75
C PHE A 51 -3.08 3.01 2.78
N ALA A 52 -4.26 2.54 2.39
CA ALA A 52 -5.36 2.32 3.34
C ALA A 52 -4.99 1.27 4.39
N ALA A 53 -4.42 0.14 3.98
CA ALA A 53 -3.96 -0.91 4.89
C ALA A 53 -2.86 -0.41 5.85
N ALA A 54 -1.90 0.37 5.35
CA ALA A 54 -0.87 1.00 6.16
C ALA A 54 -1.46 1.95 7.20
N MET A 55 -2.45 2.77 6.82
CA MET A 55 -3.16 3.66 7.75
C MET A 55 -3.90 2.86 8.83
N PHE A 56 -4.60 1.78 8.47
CA PHE A 56 -5.25 0.90 9.44
C PHE A 56 -4.27 0.26 10.42
N ALA A 57 -3.09 -0.16 9.96
CA ALA A 57 -2.05 -0.72 10.82
C ALA A 57 -1.51 0.31 11.82
N GLU A 58 -1.24 1.54 11.38
CA GLU A 58 -0.79 2.62 12.26
C GLU A 58 -1.87 2.98 13.31
N LEU A 59 -3.15 3.04 12.92
CA LEU A 59 -4.27 3.27 13.85
C LEU A 59 -4.39 2.15 14.90
N TYR A 60 -4.15 0.90 14.51
CA TYR A 60 -4.12 -0.23 15.44
C TYR A 60 -3.01 -0.07 16.48
N HIS A 61 -1.79 0.29 16.06
CA HIS A 61 -0.67 0.52 16.98
C HIS A 61 -0.93 1.68 17.94
N ILE A 62 -1.54 2.77 17.46
CA ILE A 62 -1.94 3.90 18.32
C ILE A 62 -2.97 3.44 19.36
N ARG A 63 -3.99 2.68 18.95
CA ARG A 63 -5.01 2.14 19.86
C ARG A 63 -4.38 1.25 20.93
N GLU A 64 -3.44 0.40 20.55
CA GLU A 64 -2.75 -0.48 21.49
C GLU A 64 -1.86 0.29 22.48
N ALA A 65 -1.15 1.32 22.01
CA ALA A 65 -0.36 2.20 22.86
C ALA A 65 -1.22 2.92 23.91
N ILE A 66 -2.39 3.43 23.51
CA ILE A 66 -3.35 4.07 24.42
C ILE A 66 -3.84 3.08 25.48
N ASN A 67 -4.22 1.86 25.07
CA ASN A 67 -4.70 0.84 26.01
C ASN A 67 -3.61 0.41 27.01
N ARG A 68 -2.35 0.28 26.56
CA ARG A 68 -1.22 -0.02 27.46
C ARG A 68 -0.94 1.12 28.44
N SER A 69 -1.08 2.39 28.00
CA SER A 69 -0.92 3.55 28.87
C SER A 69 -2.05 3.69 29.88
N ARG A 70 -3.27 3.24 29.55
CA ARG A 70 -4.45 3.30 30.44
C ARG A 70 -4.46 2.20 31.51
N ASN A 71 -3.81 1.07 31.25
CA ASN A 71 -3.67 -0.05 32.19
C ASN A 71 -2.43 0.03 33.10
N ARG A 72 -1.67 1.13 33.04
CA ARG A 72 -0.62 1.49 34.00
C ARG A 72 -1.13 2.57 34.93
#